data_AF-A0A351SSJ6-F1
#
_entry.id   AF-A0A351SSJ6-F1
#
_cell.length_a   1.000
_cell.length_b   1.000
_cell.length_c   1.000
_cell.angle_alpha   90.00
_cell.angle_beta   90.00
_cell.angle_gamma   90.00
#
_symmetry.space_group_name_H-M   'P 1'
#
loop_
_entity.id
_entity.type
_entity.pdbx_description
1 polymer ?
#
loop_
_entity_poly.entity_id
_entity_poly.type
_entity_poly.pdbx_seq_one_letter_code
_entity_poly.pdbx_strand_id
1 'polypeptide(L)'
;MAARIDEFLIGVKPQREWGWLVISYLFLGGAGAGLFLISLYLDHAWAGLLGLLVLMLGTLLLLLDLGRPERFWRAFFRPWTSWISRGCFFITLMVFFGALQIA
;
A
#
# COMPACT_ATOMS: atom_id res chain seq x y z
N MET A 1 42.99 7.67 2.65
CA MET A 1 42.89 6.23 2.97
C MET A 1 42.99 5.47 1.66
N ALA A 2 44.11 4.78 1.40
CA ALA A 2 44.31 4.06 0.14
C ALA A 2 43.50 2.76 0.17
N ALA A 3 42.65 2.54 -0.83
CA ALA A 3 41.82 1.34 -0.94
C ALA A 3 42.72 0.10 -1.17
N ARG A 4 42.53 -0.94 -0.34
CA ARG A 4 43.20 -2.24 -0.50
C ARG A 4 42.47 -3.02 -1.61
N ILE A 5 43.21 -3.62 -2.53
CA ILE A 5 42.71 -4.32 -3.73
C ILE A 5 41.98 -5.65 -3.41
N ASP A 6 42.05 -6.07 -2.15
CA ASP A 6 41.55 -7.31 -1.56
C ASP A 6 40.29 -7.12 -0.69
N GLU A 7 39.79 -5.88 -0.54
CA GLU A 7 38.52 -5.62 0.12
C GLU A 7 37.35 -5.58 -0.88
N PHE A 8 36.32 -6.41 -0.64
CA PHE A 8 35.05 -6.32 -1.35
C PHE A 8 34.32 -5.05 -0.89
N LEU A 9 34.69 -3.91 -1.48
CA LEU A 9 34.07 -2.61 -1.26
C LEU A 9 32.69 -2.60 -1.90
N ILE A 10 31.67 -3.08 -1.17
CA ILE A 10 30.26 -2.88 -1.55
C ILE A 10 29.97 -1.39 -1.38
N GLY A 11 30.24 -0.62 -2.43
CA GLY A 11 29.77 0.76 -2.51
C GLY A 11 28.26 0.81 -2.29
N VAL A 12 27.76 1.94 -1.78
CA VAL A 12 26.33 2.20 -1.66
C VAL A 12 25.65 2.04 -3.02
N LYS A 13 24.73 1.07 -3.13
CA LYS A 13 23.91 0.88 -4.33
C LYS A 13 22.53 1.50 -4.10
N PRO A 14 22.02 2.31 -5.04
CA PRO A 14 20.67 2.86 -4.93
C PRO A 14 19.63 1.74 -5.00
N GLN A 15 18.54 1.88 -4.25
CA GLN A 15 17.37 1.02 -4.34
C GLN A 15 16.75 1.15 -5.75
N ARG A 16 16.46 0.04 -6.40
CA ARG A 16 15.87 -0.04 -7.75
C ARG A 16 14.50 -0.71 -7.81
N GLU A 17 14.10 -1.39 -6.75
CA GLU A 17 12.85 -2.17 -6.74
C GLU A 17 11.62 -1.28 -6.57
N TRP A 18 11.75 -0.13 -5.92
CA TRP A 18 10.62 0.77 -5.66
C TRP A 18 10.47 1.73 -6.84
N GLY A 19 9.67 1.31 -7.81
CA GLY A 19 9.37 2.08 -9.01
C GLY A 19 8.13 2.97 -8.88
N TRP A 20 7.69 3.50 -10.03
CA TRP A 20 6.49 4.35 -10.11
C TRP A 20 5.23 3.68 -9.60
N LEU A 21 5.08 2.37 -9.82
CA LEU A 21 3.91 1.61 -9.38
C LEU A 21 3.74 1.66 -7.86
N VAL A 22 4.86 1.53 -7.13
CA VAL A 22 4.91 1.67 -5.66
C VAL A 22 4.43 3.03 -5.20
N ILE A 23 4.90 4.08 -5.86
CA ILE A 23 4.49 5.46 -5.55
C ILE A 23 2.98 5.62 -5.81
N SER A 24 2.49 5.12 -6.94
CA SER A 24 1.09 5.22 -7.33
C SER A 24 0.16 4.55 -6.32
N TYR A 25 0.39 3.28 -5.98
CA TYR A 25 -0.52 2.59 -5.07
C TYR A 25 -0.46 3.11 -3.64
N LEU A 26 0.70 3.58 -3.16
CA LEU A 26 0.81 4.19 -1.84
C LEU A 26 0.07 5.52 -1.78
N PHE A 27 0.22 6.35 -2.83
CA PHE A 27 -0.48 7.62 -2.93
C PHE A 27 -1.99 7.44 -3.01
N LEU A 28 -2.48 6.57 -3.91
CA LEU A 28 -3.91 6.31 -4.06
C LEU A 28 -4.51 5.66 -2.81
N GLY A 29 -3.79 4.73 -2.18
CA GLY A 29 -4.22 4.11 -0.92
C GLY A 29 -4.39 5.15 0.19
N GLY A 30 -3.41 6.04 0.38
CA GLY A 30 -3.47 7.10 1.38
C GLY A 30 -4.53 8.16 1.07
N ALA A 31 -4.57 8.66 -0.18
CA ALA A 31 -5.51 9.68 -0.63
C ALA A 31 -6.97 9.16 -0.58
N GLY A 32 -7.20 7.92 -1.04
CA GLY A 32 -8.52 7.30 -1.02
C GLY A 32 -9.04 7.06 0.41
N ALA A 33 -8.21 6.49 1.29
CA ALA A 33 -8.56 6.33 2.71
C ALA A 33 -8.83 7.67 3.39
N GLY A 34 -7.97 8.66 3.16
CA GLY A 34 -8.12 10.00 3.74
C GLY A 34 -9.39 10.69 3.27
N LEU A 35 -9.70 10.63 1.96
CA LEU A 35 -10.93 11.17 1.40
C LEU A 35 -12.16 10.48 1.99
N PHE A 36 -12.14 9.15 2.12
CA PHE A 36 -13.22 8.40 2.75
C PHE A 36 -13.45 8.85 4.20
N LEU A 37 -12.40 8.91 5.03
CA LEU A 37 -12.54 9.32 6.43
C LEU A 37 -13.00 10.78 6.59
N ILE A 38 -12.50 11.70 5.77
CA ILE A 38 -12.95 13.10 5.78
C ILE A 38 -14.41 13.19 5.34
N SER A 39 -14.83 12.37 4.37
CA SER A 39 -16.21 12.36 3.92
C SER A 39 -17.19 11.96 5.03
N LEU A 40 -16.79 11.05 5.93
CA LEU A 40 -17.58 10.69 7.11
C LEU A 40 -17.72 11.86 8.07
N TYR A 41 -16.64 12.63 8.27
CA TYR A 41 -16.66 13.80 9.14
C TYR A 41 -17.55 14.92 8.58
N LEU A 42 -17.60 15.07 7.25
CA LEU A 42 -18.37 16.10 6.56
C LEU A 42 -19.76 15.63 6.10
N ASP A 43 -20.14 14.39 6.40
CA ASP A 43 -21.38 13.73 5.93
C ASP A 43 -21.59 13.84 4.41
N HIS A 44 -20.53 13.60 3.63
CA HIS A 44 -20.54 13.79 2.18
C HIS A 44 -20.41 12.46 1.40
N ALA A 45 -21.54 11.79 1.17
CA ALA A 45 -21.61 10.45 0.60
C ALA A 45 -20.81 10.25 -0.71
N TRP A 46 -20.86 11.21 -1.64
CA TRP A 46 -20.13 11.12 -2.91
C TRP A 46 -18.60 11.14 -2.75
N ALA A 47 -18.10 11.92 -1.79
CA ALA A 47 -16.66 11.91 -1.48
C ALA A 47 -16.26 10.58 -0.84
N GLY A 48 -17.14 9.98 -0.02
CA GLY A 48 -16.93 8.66 0.55
C GLY A 48 -16.80 7.59 -0.53
N LEU A 49 -17.78 7.53 -1.44
CA LEU A 49 -17.75 6.60 -2.57
C LEU A 49 -16.49 6.80 -3.43
N LEU A 50 -16.16 8.04 -3.78
CA LEU A 50 -14.96 8.33 -4.57
C LEU A 50 -13.69 7.91 -3.83
N GLY A 51 -13.58 8.21 -2.53
CA GLY A 51 -12.44 7.81 -1.70
C GLY A 51 -12.27 6.29 -1.65
N LEU A 52 -13.36 5.55 -1.48
CA LEU A 52 -13.35 4.10 -1.46
C LEU A 52 -12.94 3.51 -2.83
N LEU A 53 -13.45 4.06 -3.93
CA LEU A 53 -13.06 3.65 -5.30
C LEU A 53 -11.56 3.91 -5.57
N VAL A 54 -11.05 5.08 -5.17
CA VAL A 54 -9.63 5.44 -5.30
C VAL A 54 -8.74 4.50 -4.48
N LEU A 55 -9.15 4.16 -3.26
CA LEU A 55 -8.45 3.20 -2.42
C LEU A 55 -8.44 1.79 -3.03
N MET A 56 -9.56 1.33 -3.58
CA MET A 56 -9.64 0.04 -4.27
C MET A 56 -8.76 0.00 -5.52
N LEU A 57 -8.70 1.09 -6.29
CA LEU A 57 -7.78 1.22 -7.41
C LEU A 57 -6.31 1.12 -6.96
N GLY A 58 -5.94 1.83 -5.89
CA GLY A 58 -4.60 1.69 -5.30
C GLY A 58 -4.30 0.25 -4.87
N THR A 59 -5.26 -0.41 -4.22
CA THR A 59 -5.12 -1.81 -3.79
C THR A 59 -4.95 -2.77 -4.97
N LEU A 60 -5.67 -2.55 -6.08
CA LEU A 60 -5.52 -3.33 -7.30
C LEU A 60 -4.13 -3.16 -7.91
N LEU A 61 -3.63 -1.92 -8.00
CA LEU A 61 -2.27 -1.65 -8.48
C LEU A 61 -1.22 -2.31 -7.59
N LEU A 62 -1.39 -2.28 -6.26
CA LEU A 62 -0.53 -3.00 -5.32
C LEU A 62 -0.52 -4.50 -5.63
N LEU A 63 -1.68 -5.12 -5.84
CA LEU A 63 -1.77 -6.55 -6.18
C LEU A 63 -1.06 -6.88 -7.51
N LEU A 64 -1.10 -5.98 -8.49
CA LEU A 64 -0.42 -6.15 -9.77
C LEU A 64 1.11 -5.95 -9.67
N ASP A 65 1.58 -5.14 -8.72
CA ASP A 65 3.01 -4.95 -8.45
C ASP A 65 3.67 -6.16 -7.78
N LEU A 66 2.87 -7.00 -7.09
CA LEU A 66 3.40 -8.22 -6.50
C LEU A 66 4.02 -9.09 -7.60
N GLY A 67 5.30 -9.44 -7.47
CA GLY A 67 5.97 -10.34 -8.42
C GLY A 67 5.32 -11.73 -8.54
N ARG A 68 4.45 -12.11 -7.59
CA ARG A 68 3.61 -13.33 -7.60
C ARG A 68 2.23 -13.02 -7.01
N PRO A 69 1.31 -12.42 -7.78
CA PRO A 69 0.01 -11.96 -7.27
C PRO A 69 -0.82 -13.09 -6.67
N GLU A 70 -0.71 -14.32 -7.20
CA GLU A 70 -1.41 -15.50 -6.70
C GLU A 70 -1.05 -15.89 -5.26
N ARG A 71 0.03 -15.31 -4.71
CA ARG A 71 0.48 -15.54 -3.32
C ARG A 71 0.17 -14.38 -2.38
N PHE A 72 -0.64 -13.39 -2.79
CA PHE A 72 -0.96 -12.21 -1.98
C PHE A 72 -1.51 -12.58 -0.59
N TRP A 73 -2.29 -13.67 -0.49
CA TRP A 73 -2.88 -14.17 0.76
C TRP A 73 -1.81 -14.46 1.83
N ARG A 74 -0.57 -14.76 1.43
CA ARG A 74 0.55 -14.98 2.37
C ARG A 74 0.93 -13.72 3.15
N ALA A 75 0.55 -12.54 2.67
CA ALA A 75 0.80 -11.28 3.36
C ALA A 75 0.09 -11.18 4.72
N PHE A 76 -0.95 -11.98 4.98
CA PHE A 76 -1.72 -11.92 6.23
C PHE A 76 -1.13 -12.75 7.39
N PHE A 77 -0.11 -13.59 7.19
CA PHE A 77 0.33 -14.54 8.24
C PHE A 77 1.34 -14.00 9.25
N ARG A 78 1.95 -12.83 9.02
CA ARG A 78 3.01 -12.29 9.90
C ARG A 78 2.77 -10.83 10.32
N PRO A 79 1.62 -10.49 10.93
CA PRO A 79 1.30 -9.11 11.31
C PRO A 79 2.22 -8.56 12.41
N TRP A 80 2.75 -9.44 13.27
CA TRP A 80 3.60 -9.03 14.39
C TRP A 80 4.98 -8.54 13.94
N THR A 81 5.54 -9.13 12.87
CA THR A 81 6.91 -8.86 12.43
C THR A 81 7.01 -8.07 11.12
N SER A 82 5.93 -8.02 10.32
CA SER A 82 5.93 -7.33 9.03
C SER A 82 5.00 -6.12 9.03
N TRP A 83 5.57 -4.95 8.74
CA TRP A 83 4.79 -3.72 8.50
C TRP A 83 3.86 -3.84 7.30
N ILE A 84 4.29 -4.53 6.23
CA ILE A 84 3.45 -4.78 5.05
C ILE A 84 2.22 -5.60 5.44
N SER A 85 2.40 -6.63 6.29
CA SER A 85 1.31 -7.46 6.77
C SER A 85 0.25 -6.64 7.53
N ARG A 86 0.69 -5.73 8.41
CA ARG A 86 -0.21 -4.79 9.11
C ARG A 86 -0.97 -3.90 8.13
N GLY A 87 -0.28 -3.38 7.12
CA GLY A 87 -0.89 -2.61 6.03
C GLY A 87 -1.98 -3.38 5.29
N CYS A 88 -1.74 -4.66 4.96
CA CYS A 88 -2.76 -5.51 4.33
C CYS A 88 -4.02 -5.65 5.19
N PHE A 89 -3.89 -5.82 6.51
CA PHE A 89 -5.04 -5.84 7.40
C PHE A 89 -5.80 -4.51 7.40
N PHE A 90 -5.11 -3.37 7.52
CA PHE A 90 -5.76 -2.07 7.54
C PHE A 90 -6.52 -1.76 6.24
N ILE A 91 -5.90 -2.04 5.09
CA ILE A 91 -6.55 -1.83 3.79
C ILE A 91 -7.78 -2.74 3.66
N THR A 92 -7.67 -4.01 4.05
CA THR A 92 -8.78 -4.97 3.97
C THR A 92 -9.96 -4.54 4.86
N LEU A 93 -9.68 -4.15 6.10
CA LEU A 93 -10.71 -3.67 7.02
C LEU A 93 -11.35 -2.37 6.51
N MET A 94 -10.55 -1.44 5.98
CA MET A 94 -11.07 -0.19 5.40
C MET A 94 -12.00 -0.46 4.21
N VAL A 95 -11.63 -1.36 3.28
CA VAL A 95 -12.50 -1.73 2.16
C VAL A 95 -13.79 -2.37 2.66
N PHE A 96 -13.69 -3.32 3.59
CA PHE A 96 -14.85 -4.05 4.10
C PHE A 96 -15.83 -3.14 4.85
N PHE A 97 -15.36 -2.39 5.84
CA PHE A 97 -16.20 -1.48 6.61
C PHE A 97 -16.66 -0.26 5.79
N GLY A 98 -15.82 0.24 4.89
CA GLY A 98 -16.20 1.32 3.99
C GLY A 98 -17.32 0.91 3.04
N ALA A 99 -17.25 -0.30 2.48
CA ALA A 99 -18.33 -0.83 1.65
C ALA A 99 -19.63 -1.02 2.45
N LEU A 100 -19.55 -1.52 3.68
CA LEU A 100 -20.71 -1.66 4.58
C LEU A 100 -21.32 -0.32 4.99
N GLN A 101 -20.52 0.74 5.10
CA GLN A 101 -21.02 2.07 5.45
C GLN A 101 -21.77 2.75 4.30
N ILE A 102 -21.41 2.43 3.05
CA ILE A 102 -22.04 2.99 1.85
C ILE A 102 -23.27 2.19 1.41
N ALA A 103 -23.30 0.88 1.68
CA ALA A 103 -24.42 -0.02 1.35
C ALA A 103 -25.68 0.28 2.16
#